data_AF-A0A6C0CGL2-F1
#
_entry.id   AF-A0A6C0CGL2-F1
#
_cell.length_a   1.000
_cell.length_b   1.000
_cell.length_c   1.000
_cell.angle_alpha   90.00
_cell.angle_beta   90.00
_cell.angle_gamma   90.00
#
_symmetry.space_group_name_H-M   'P 1'
#
loop_
_entity.id
_entity.type
_entity.pdbx_description
1 polymer ?
#
loop_
_entity_poly.entity_id
_entity_poly.type
_entity_poly.pdbx_seq_one_letter_code
_entity_poly.pdbx_strand_id
1 'polypeptide(L)'
;MGSQSAAPNQPIYASIPAAFYSGVVKYSSGSTALRYDIGTATINNTLSTLSGTNTFNPNISLLFNGNVGIGSTFPNNLLDINGNSTIFGSIGIGTTSINTNYGIQIVKPYNTQLRIEGGANINALSIGSNGNCYVDSSTLIGGRFTIKDTSGNVGIGSSLPNTKLDVNGVINVTNGGTYSVPSFTNNYGGTGDRIILNSGTAGSVYPYSLGISNLTLWYSVPSSAIHNFYINGISVFQIQSSGLNSSNIYNSNLLTTSNINVTGTTSASINSAGGITATGLLLGANDIGTVRNIVSTGQISTTSNISATGLLLG
;
A
#
# COMPACT_ATOMS: atom_id res chain seq x y z
N MET A 1 -87.07 47.61 -36.65
CA MET A 1 -86.57 47.09 -35.35
C MET A 1 -86.15 45.65 -35.59
N GLY A 2 -84.92 45.19 -35.45
CA GLY A 2 -83.62 45.81 -35.27
C GLY A 2 -82.60 44.78 -35.76
N SER A 3 -81.66 45.22 -36.60
CA SER A 3 -80.52 44.43 -37.06
C SER A 3 -79.69 43.99 -35.85
N GLN A 4 -79.51 42.69 -35.66
CA GLN A 4 -78.57 42.20 -34.65
C GLN A 4 -77.15 42.49 -35.15
N SER A 5 -76.57 43.56 -34.63
CA SER A 5 -75.18 43.97 -34.81
C SER A 5 -74.25 42.81 -34.45
N ALA A 6 -73.58 42.22 -35.44
CA ALA A 6 -72.45 41.35 -35.21
C ALA A 6 -71.38 42.15 -34.45
N ALA A 7 -71.19 41.83 -33.17
CA ALA A 7 -70.12 42.42 -32.38
C ALA A 7 -68.76 42.07 -33.03
N PRO A 8 -67.83 43.02 -33.11
CA PRO A 8 -66.55 42.82 -33.77
C PRO A 8 -65.68 41.87 -32.93
N ASN A 9 -65.06 40.90 -33.62
CA ASN A 9 -63.87 40.14 -33.21
C ASN A 9 -63.54 40.17 -31.72
N GLN A 10 -64.29 39.40 -30.93
CA GLN A 10 -63.74 38.94 -29.66
C GLN A 10 -62.65 37.93 -30.01
N PRO A 11 -61.38 38.14 -29.62
CA PRO A 11 -60.37 37.10 -29.80
C PRO A 11 -60.87 35.87 -29.06
N ILE A 12 -61.04 34.77 -29.78
CA ILE A 12 -61.28 33.46 -29.18
C ILE A 12 -60.00 33.16 -28.40
N TYR A 13 -59.96 33.53 -27.11
CA TYR A 13 -59.09 32.88 -26.16
C TYR A 13 -59.64 31.48 -26.00
N ALA A 14 -59.26 30.58 -26.92
CA ALA A 14 -59.38 29.17 -26.67
C ALA A 14 -58.72 28.96 -25.30
N SER A 15 -59.51 28.52 -24.31
CA SER A 15 -59.02 28.25 -22.97
C SER A 15 -57.94 27.20 -23.12
N ILE A 16 -56.69 27.64 -23.13
CA ILE A 16 -55.52 26.78 -23.12
C ILE A 16 -55.68 26.00 -21.81
N PRO A 17 -55.72 24.66 -21.83
CA PRO A 17 -55.90 23.86 -20.63
C PRO A 17 -54.97 24.33 -19.52
N ALA A 18 -55.41 24.29 -18.27
CA ALA A 18 -54.76 24.89 -17.09
C ALA A 18 -53.39 24.30 -16.68
N ALA A 19 -52.63 23.76 -17.61
CA ALA A 19 -51.25 23.36 -17.44
C ALA A 19 -50.52 23.58 -18.77
N PHE A 20 -49.28 24.05 -18.70
CA PHE A 20 -48.36 24.33 -19.83
C PHE A 20 -48.33 25.78 -20.34
N TYR A 21 -48.05 26.74 -19.45
CA TYR A 21 -47.08 27.78 -19.81
C TYR A 21 -45.70 27.24 -19.40
N SER A 22 -44.86 26.85 -20.36
CA SER A 22 -43.54 26.28 -20.06
C SER A 22 -42.44 27.34 -19.92
N GLY A 23 -42.76 28.62 -19.89
CA GLY A 23 -41.75 29.66 -19.69
C GLY A 23 -42.37 31.05 -19.57
N VAL A 24 -41.92 31.81 -18.58
CA VAL A 24 -42.23 33.23 -18.45
C VAL A 24 -40.96 34.00 -18.79
N VAL A 25 -41.00 34.78 -19.87
CA VAL A 25 -39.95 35.78 -20.13
C VAL A 25 -40.27 36.98 -19.23
N LYS A 26 -39.49 37.18 -18.16
CA LYS A 26 -39.64 38.37 -17.31
C LYS A 26 -38.73 39.47 -17.84
N TYR A 27 -39.33 40.40 -18.58
CA TYR A 27 -38.69 41.62 -19.04
C TYR A 27 -39.01 42.75 -18.05
N SER A 28 -37.98 43.42 -17.54
CA SER A 28 -38.12 44.72 -16.88
C SER A 28 -37.34 45.75 -17.70
N SER A 29 -38.06 46.69 -18.31
CA SER A 29 -37.46 47.81 -19.04
C SER A 29 -36.56 48.61 -18.08
N GLY A 30 -35.24 48.60 -18.30
CA GLY A 30 -34.28 49.42 -17.56
C GLY A 30 -33.49 48.70 -16.45
N SER A 31 -33.63 47.38 -16.29
CA SER A 31 -32.83 46.59 -15.34
C SER A 31 -31.81 45.71 -16.06
N THR A 32 -30.58 45.61 -15.56
CA THR A 32 -29.53 44.68 -16.06
C THR A 32 -29.86 43.20 -15.82
N ALA A 33 -31.02 42.91 -15.21
CA ALA A 33 -31.48 41.59 -14.80
C ALA A 33 -32.56 41.01 -15.75
N LEU A 34 -32.31 41.03 -17.06
CA LEU A 34 -33.15 40.28 -17.99
C LEU A 34 -33.01 38.78 -17.70
N ARG A 35 -34.14 38.09 -17.57
CA ARG A 35 -34.19 36.69 -17.16
C ARG A 35 -35.23 35.92 -17.96
N TYR A 36 -34.84 34.73 -18.41
CA TYR A 36 -35.76 33.76 -18.98
C TYR A 36 -35.90 32.58 -18.03
N ASP A 37 -37.14 32.29 -17.66
CA ASP A 37 -37.46 31.34 -16.62
C ASP A 37 -38.45 30.29 -17.11
N ILE A 38 -38.11 29.01 -16.93
CA ILE A 38 -38.98 27.86 -17.21
C ILE A 38 -39.31 27.18 -15.89
N GLY A 39 -40.61 27.00 -15.59
CA GLY A 39 -41.04 26.47 -14.30
C GLY A 39 -42.56 26.42 -14.18
N THR A 40 -43.03 25.93 -13.04
CA THR A 40 -44.46 25.81 -12.74
C THR A 40 -44.93 27.02 -11.95
N ALA A 41 -46.07 27.59 -12.33
CA ALA A 41 -46.78 28.60 -11.55
C ALA A 41 -48.09 28.01 -11.03
N THR A 42 -48.39 28.19 -9.74
CA THR A 42 -49.69 27.81 -9.15
C THR A 42 -50.82 28.75 -9.57
N ILE A 43 -50.48 29.93 -10.12
CA ILE A 43 -51.45 30.91 -10.60
C ILE A 43 -51.18 31.14 -12.09
N ASN A 44 -52.23 31.04 -12.90
CA ASN A 44 -52.23 31.43 -14.32
C ASN A 44 -51.87 32.91 -14.42
N ASN A 45 -50.60 33.24 -14.50
CA ASN A 45 -50.18 34.61 -14.74
C ASN A 45 -50.46 34.89 -16.22
N THR A 46 -51.63 35.49 -16.49
CA THR A 46 -51.87 36.21 -17.73
C THR A 46 -50.68 37.13 -17.95
N LEU A 47 -50.12 37.09 -19.14
CA LEU A 47 -49.03 37.96 -19.60
C LEU A 47 -49.40 39.44 -19.37
N SER A 48 -49.15 39.96 -18.16
CA SER A 48 -49.53 41.31 -17.75
C SER A 48 -48.64 41.75 -16.61
N THR A 49 -47.69 42.59 -17.00
CA THR A 49 -46.91 43.55 -16.20
C THR A 49 -47.59 44.07 -14.92
N LEU A 50 -46.77 44.16 -13.86
CA LEU A 50 -46.73 45.22 -12.84
C LEU A 50 -47.43 45.08 -11.48
N SER A 51 -48.19 44.03 -11.15
CA SER A 51 -48.78 43.94 -9.79
C SER A 51 -49.26 42.54 -9.42
N GLY A 52 -48.35 41.67 -8.97
CA GLY A 52 -48.71 40.38 -8.37
C GLY A 52 -47.55 39.77 -7.61
N THR A 53 -47.85 39.14 -6.47
CA THR A 53 -46.88 38.33 -5.70
C THR A 53 -46.44 37.15 -6.57
N ASN A 54 -45.20 37.20 -7.05
CA ASN A 54 -44.65 36.17 -7.94
C ASN A 54 -44.33 34.90 -7.13
N THR A 55 -45.21 33.90 -7.18
CA THR A 55 -44.99 32.55 -6.61
C THR A 55 -44.31 31.58 -7.58
N PHE A 56 -43.74 32.10 -8.66
CA PHE A 56 -43.09 31.30 -9.70
C PHE A 56 -41.81 30.65 -9.17
N ASN A 57 -41.73 29.32 -9.21
CA ASN A 57 -40.54 28.54 -8.87
C ASN A 57 -39.91 27.98 -10.17
N PRO A 58 -38.86 28.62 -10.71
CA PRO A 58 -38.17 28.17 -11.91
C PRO A 58 -37.47 26.84 -11.66
N ASN A 59 -37.71 25.89 -12.55
CA ASN A 59 -36.89 24.69 -12.69
C ASN A 59 -35.62 24.99 -13.51
N ILE A 60 -35.69 25.93 -14.46
CA ILE A 60 -34.55 26.42 -15.25
C ILE A 60 -34.57 27.94 -15.27
N SER A 61 -33.41 28.55 -15.06
CA SER A 61 -33.20 30.01 -15.10
C SER A 61 -32.06 30.34 -16.06
N LEU A 62 -32.28 31.25 -17.00
CA LEU A 62 -31.24 31.83 -17.87
C LEU A 62 -31.11 33.32 -17.53
N LEU A 63 -29.94 33.70 -17.02
CA LEU A 63 -29.62 35.08 -16.70
C LEU A 63 -28.95 35.80 -17.88
N PHE A 64 -29.13 37.11 -17.99
CA PHE A 64 -28.54 37.92 -19.06
C PHE A 64 -26.99 37.86 -19.12
N ASN A 65 -26.34 37.57 -17.99
CA ASN A 65 -24.89 37.38 -17.94
C ASN A 65 -24.41 36.02 -18.49
N GLY A 66 -25.33 35.19 -19.00
CA GLY A 66 -25.05 33.88 -19.57
C GLY A 66 -25.13 32.71 -18.58
N ASN A 67 -25.41 32.98 -17.29
CA ASN A 67 -25.53 31.92 -16.29
C ASN A 67 -26.82 31.12 -16.48
N VAL A 68 -26.68 29.79 -16.46
CA VAL A 68 -27.77 28.81 -16.55
C VAL A 68 -27.92 28.10 -15.21
N GLY A 69 -29.07 28.22 -14.57
CA GLY A 69 -29.44 27.49 -13.36
C GLY A 69 -30.44 26.38 -13.66
N ILE A 70 -30.21 25.17 -13.17
CA ILE A 70 -31.18 24.06 -13.16
C ILE A 70 -31.47 23.71 -11.69
N GLY A 71 -32.70 23.92 -11.23
CA GLY A 71 -33.08 23.86 -9.81
C GLY A 71 -32.51 25.03 -8.97
N SER A 72 -31.76 25.94 -9.59
CA SER A 72 -31.21 27.16 -8.98
C SER A 72 -31.84 28.38 -9.64
N THR A 73 -32.40 29.27 -8.81
CA THR A 73 -33.05 30.50 -9.26
C THR A 73 -32.09 31.70 -9.30
N PHE A 74 -30.91 31.54 -8.70
CA PHE A 74 -29.81 32.51 -8.65
C PHE A 74 -28.47 31.78 -8.90
N PRO A 75 -28.21 31.34 -10.15
CA PRO A 75 -27.00 30.60 -10.47
C PRO A 75 -25.74 31.45 -10.24
N ASN A 76 -24.85 30.96 -9.37
CA ASN A 76 -23.59 31.65 -9.06
C ASN A 76 -22.48 31.38 -10.10
N ASN A 77 -22.66 30.36 -10.94
CA ASN A 77 -21.73 29.95 -11.98
C ASN A 77 -22.41 29.91 -13.35
N LEU A 78 -21.63 29.82 -14.43
CA LEU A 78 -22.16 29.72 -15.80
C LEU A 78 -23.14 28.56 -15.97
N LEU A 79 -22.89 27.44 -15.27
CA LEU A 79 -23.84 26.36 -15.10
C LEU A 79 -23.91 26.01 -13.62
N ASP A 80 -25.10 26.14 -13.03
CA ASP A 80 -25.38 25.81 -11.63
C ASP A 80 -26.53 24.79 -11.60
N ILE A 81 -26.25 23.60 -11.07
CA ILE A 81 -27.25 22.54 -10.90
C ILE A 81 -27.43 22.32 -9.41
N ASN A 82 -28.57 22.76 -8.88
CA ASN A 82 -28.96 22.49 -7.49
C ASN A 82 -29.71 21.16 -7.44
N GLY A 83 -28.96 20.06 -7.46
CA GLY A 83 -29.46 18.69 -7.53
C GLY A 83 -28.45 17.74 -8.15
N ASN A 84 -28.91 16.54 -8.55
CA ASN A 84 -28.08 15.55 -9.24
C ASN A 84 -28.20 15.72 -10.76
N SER A 85 -27.09 15.57 -11.49
CA SER A 85 -27.08 15.53 -12.95
C SER A 85 -26.66 14.13 -13.43
N THR A 86 -27.45 13.56 -14.35
CA THR A 86 -27.06 12.35 -15.09
C THR A 86 -26.63 12.77 -16.49
N ILE A 87 -25.38 12.52 -16.84
CA ILE A 87 -24.82 12.87 -18.15
C ILE A 87 -24.49 11.59 -18.91
N PHE A 88 -25.09 11.43 -20.09
CA PHE A 88 -24.73 10.38 -21.03
C PHE A 88 -23.66 10.91 -21.99
N GLY A 89 -22.48 10.31 -21.97
CA GLY A 89 -21.31 10.75 -22.74
C GLY A 89 -20.18 11.30 -21.87
N SER A 90 -19.21 11.93 -22.52
CA SER A 90 -17.99 12.42 -21.87
C SER A 90 -18.17 13.82 -21.27
N ILE A 91 -17.68 14.04 -20.05
CA ILE A 91 -17.65 15.37 -19.40
C ILE A 91 -16.26 15.99 -19.56
N GLY A 92 -16.18 17.18 -20.17
CA GLY A 92 -14.94 17.95 -20.26
C GLY A 92 -14.86 19.05 -19.20
N ILE A 93 -13.78 19.10 -18.42
CA ILE A 93 -13.52 20.15 -17.42
C ILE A 93 -12.20 20.85 -17.77
N GLY A 94 -12.28 22.13 -18.13
CA GLY A 94 -11.12 22.95 -18.50
C GLY A 94 -10.56 22.72 -19.91
N THR A 95 -11.15 21.81 -20.69
CA THR A 95 -10.80 21.58 -22.10
C THR A 95 -11.82 22.20 -23.04
N THR A 96 -11.37 22.64 -24.22
CA THR A 96 -12.23 23.04 -25.35
C THR A 96 -12.44 21.90 -26.36
N SER A 97 -11.75 20.76 -26.17
CA SER A 97 -11.85 19.58 -27.02
C SER A 97 -11.95 18.34 -26.15
N ILE A 98 -13.15 17.75 -26.10
CA ILE A 98 -13.43 16.54 -25.31
C ILE A 98 -12.98 15.32 -26.10
N ASN A 99 -12.05 14.55 -25.56
CA ASN A 99 -11.70 13.23 -26.04
C ASN A 99 -12.76 12.23 -25.53
N THR A 100 -13.54 11.69 -26.47
CA THR A 100 -14.69 10.83 -26.19
C THR A 100 -14.30 9.44 -25.68
N ASN A 101 -13.01 9.11 -25.61
CA ASN A 101 -12.53 7.86 -25.00
C ASN A 101 -12.55 7.93 -23.46
N TYR A 102 -12.71 9.12 -22.87
CA TYR A 102 -12.79 9.29 -21.42
C TYR A 102 -14.24 9.52 -20.98
N GLY A 103 -14.64 8.96 -19.83
CA GLY A 103 -15.92 9.31 -19.20
C GLY A 103 -15.90 10.73 -18.63
N ILE A 104 -14.80 11.11 -17.99
CA ILE A 104 -14.53 12.48 -17.52
C ILE A 104 -13.10 12.84 -17.95
N GLN A 105 -12.95 13.94 -18.67
CA GLN A 105 -11.66 14.51 -19.06
C GLN A 105 -11.45 15.84 -18.33
N ILE A 106 -10.36 15.94 -17.58
CA ILE A 106 -10.00 17.18 -16.90
C ILE A 106 -8.65 17.65 -17.44
N VAL A 107 -8.63 18.81 -18.09
CA VAL A 107 -7.42 19.43 -18.64
C VAL A 107 -7.41 20.87 -18.15
N LYS A 108 -6.56 21.22 -17.18
CA LYS A 108 -6.37 22.62 -16.77
C LYS A 108 -4.88 22.96 -16.68
N PRO A 109 -4.46 24.17 -17.13
CA PRO A 109 -3.05 24.54 -17.21
C PRO A 109 -2.38 24.87 -15.85
N TYR A 110 -3.09 25.12 -14.75
CA TYR A 110 -2.45 25.44 -13.45
C TYR A 110 -3.23 24.89 -12.22
N ASN A 111 -2.49 24.21 -11.32
CA ASN A 111 -2.78 23.63 -9.98
C ASN A 111 -3.98 22.66 -9.79
N THR A 112 -3.65 21.50 -9.20
CA THR A 112 -4.45 20.27 -8.97
C THR A 112 -5.37 19.88 -10.13
N GLN A 113 -4.89 19.01 -11.03
CA GLN A 113 -5.65 18.51 -12.18
C GLN A 113 -6.97 17.82 -11.78
N LEU A 114 -7.03 17.24 -10.58
CA LEU A 114 -8.23 16.62 -10.03
C LEU A 114 -8.11 16.55 -8.50
N ARG A 115 -8.99 17.23 -7.77
CA ARG A 115 -9.15 17.09 -6.31
C ARG A 115 -10.45 16.34 -6.07
N ILE A 116 -10.37 15.08 -5.66
CA ILE A 116 -11.52 14.29 -5.20
C ILE A 116 -11.36 14.13 -3.69
N GLU A 117 -12.26 14.74 -2.93
CA GLU A 117 -12.24 14.74 -1.47
C GLU A 117 -13.58 14.27 -0.93
N GLY A 118 -13.53 13.40 0.06
CA GLY A 118 -14.68 12.96 0.84
C GLY A 118 -14.82 13.82 2.09
N GLY A 119 -16.02 13.86 2.66
CA GLY A 119 -16.21 14.33 4.03
C GLY A 119 -15.53 13.41 5.06
N ALA A 120 -15.57 13.78 6.34
CA ALA A 120 -15.01 12.95 7.41
C ALA A 120 -15.57 11.51 7.36
N ASN A 121 -14.68 10.52 7.45
CA ASN A 121 -15.01 9.08 7.41
C ASN A 121 -15.60 8.55 6.09
N ILE A 122 -15.37 9.22 4.96
CA ILE A 122 -15.77 8.74 3.63
C ILE A 122 -14.52 8.58 2.75
N ASN A 123 -14.49 7.52 1.93
CA ASN A 123 -13.44 7.35 0.93
C ASN A 123 -13.52 8.49 -0.10
N ALA A 124 -12.53 9.38 -0.07
CA ALA A 124 -12.40 10.49 -1.01
C ALA A 124 -12.23 10.02 -2.46
N LEU A 125 -11.56 8.89 -2.67
CA LEU A 125 -11.37 8.25 -3.96
C LEU A 125 -11.47 6.73 -3.77
N SER A 126 -12.51 6.12 -4.33
CA SER A 126 -12.62 4.67 -4.48
C SER A 126 -12.56 4.37 -5.97
N ILE A 127 -11.61 3.53 -6.38
CA ILE A 127 -11.44 3.12 -7.79
C ILE A 127 -12.18 1.80 -8.04
N GLY A 128 -13.20 1.50 -7.21
CA GLY A 128 -14.22 0.47 -7.44
C GLY A 128 -13.77 -0.99 -7.30
N SER A 129 -14.78 -1.88 -7.37
CA SER A 129 -14.67 -3.35 -7.36
C SER A 129 -14.61 -3.97 -8.77
N ASN A 130 -14.65 -3.14 -9.81
CA ASN A 130 -14.62 -3.52 -11.22
C ASN A 130 -13.66 -2.57 -11.95
N GLY A 131 -12.52 -3.08 -12.43
CA GLY A 131 -11.50 -2.32 -13.15
C GLY A 131 -10.21 -2.12 -12.37
N ASN A 132 -9.08 -2.31 -13.05
CA ASN A 132 -7.76 -2.08 -12.47
C ASN A 132 -7.48 -0.58 -12.26
N CYS A 133 -6.73 -0.25 -11.22
CA CYS A 133 -6.15 1.09 -11.05
C CYS A 133 -4.73 1.09 -11.62
N TYR A 134 -4.42 2.07 -12.47
CA TYR A 134 -3.08 2.26 -13.02
C TYR A 134 -2.59 3.68 -12.77
N VAL A 135 -1.33 3.82 -12.37
CA VAL A 135 -0.53 5.01 -12.65
C VAL A 135 0.38 4.64 -13.81
N ASP A 136 0.20 5.31 -14.92
CA ASP A 136 0.85 4.98 -16.17
C ASP A 136 1.46 6.22 -16.84
N SER A 137 1.99 5.98 -18.03
CA SER A 137 2.27 7.02 -19.01
C SER A 137 1.60 6.61 -20.30
N SER A 138 1.38 7.55 -21.23
CA SER A 138 0.72 7.28 -22.52
C SER A 138 1.36 6.14 -23.34
N THR A 139 2.60 5.77 -23.04
CA THR A 139 3.36 4.71 -23.71
C THR A 139 3.49 3.41 -22.89
N LEU A 140 3.00 3.35 -21.64
CA LEU A 140 3.18 2.21 -20.72
C LEU A 140 1.99 2.05 -19.76
N ILE A 141 0.93 1.35 -20.17
CA ILE A 141 -0.25 1.09 -19.33
C ILE A 141 0.12 0.14 -18.18
N GLY A 142 -0.15 0.54 -16.94
CA GLY A 142 0.11 -0.25 -15.72
C GLY A 142 1.60 -0.46 -15.39
N GLY A 143 2.50 0.28 -16.04
CA GLY A 143 3.94 0.07 -15.89
C GLY A 143 4.57 0.71 -14.64
N ARG A 144 3.94 1.71 -14.00
CA ARG A 144 4.53 2.40 -12.83
C ARG A 144 3.93 1.93 -11.51
N PHE A 145 2.60 1.95 -11.42
CA PHE A 145 1.85 1.44 -10.27
C PHE A 145 0.55 0.79 -10.77
N THR A 146 0.26 -0.40 -10.28
CA THR A 146 -0.93 -1.18 -10.66
C THR A 146 -1.62 -1.72 -9.42
N ILE A 147 -2.95 -1.63 -9.36
CA ILE A 147 -3.77 -2.43 -8.44
C ILE A 147 -4.76 -3.23 -9.27
N LYS A 148 -4.71 -4.55 -9.13
CA LYS A 148 -5.63 -5.46 -9.82
C LYS A 148 -6.95 -5.57 -9.07
N ASP A 149 -8.06 -5.39 -9.77
CA ASP A 149 -9.41 -5.50 -9.21
C ASP A 149 -9.72 -6.90 -8.68
N THR A 150 -9.45 -7.93 -9.47
CA THR A 150 -9.84 -9.32 -9.21
C THR A 150 -8.97 -9.99 -8.14
N SER A 151 -7.69 -9.64 -8.06
CA SER A 151 -6.75 -10.25 -7.09
C SER A 151 -6.38 -9.34 -5.92
N GLY A 152 -6.59 -8.03 -6.03
CA GLY A 152 -6.07 -7.04 -5.09
C GLY A 152 -4.55 -6.93 -5.08
N ASN A 153 -3.87 -7.52 -6.08
CA ASN A 153 -2.41 -7.49 -6.17
C ASN A 153 -1.93 -6.09 -6.57
N VAL A 154 -0.88 -5.62 -5.91
CA VAL A 154 -0.22 -4.34 -6.19
C VAL A 154 1.08 -4.60 -6.96
N GLY A 155 1.24 -3.96 -8.11
CA GLY A 155 2.44 -3.99 -8.92
C GLY A 155 3.18 -2.65 -8.91
N ILE A 156 4.49 -2.65 -8.67
CA ILE A 156 5.39 -1.51 -8.87
C ILE A 156 6.35 -1.87 -10.01
N GLY A 157 6.36 -1.12 -11.11
CA GLY A 157 7.14 -1.52 -12.29
C GLY A 157 6.52 -2.68 -13.09
N SER A 158 5.34 -3.17 -12.70
CA SER A 158 4.69 -4.35 -13.27
C SER A 158 3.19 -4.14 -13.46
N SER A 159 2.69 -4.44 -14.66
CA SER A 159 1.26 -4.43 -14.98
C SER A 159 0.56 -5.78 -14.70
N LEU A 160 1.35 -6.82 -14.41
CA LEU A 160 0.89 -8.19 -14.17
C LEU A 160 1.50 -8.73 -12.86
N PRO A 161 1.14 -8.16 -11.69
CA PRO A 161 1.68 -8.61 -10.41
C PRO A 161 1.21 -10.04 -10.08
N ASN A 162 2.15 -10.95 -9.85
CA ASN A 162 1.87 -12.37 -9.57
C ASN A 162 1.56 -12.63 -8.09
N THR A 163 1.94 -11.73 -7.20
CA THR A 163 1.72 -11.82 -5.75
C THR A 163 1.11 -10.51 -5.23
N LYS A 164 0.75 -10.49 -3.93
CA LYS A 164 0.06 -9.34 -3.32
C LYS A 164 0.83 -8.02 -3.45
N LEU A 165 2.15 -8.09 -3.40
CA LEU A 165 3.06 -6.98 -3.73
C LEU A 165 4.15 -7.53 -4.64
N ASP A 166 4.14 -7.13 -5.90
CA ASP A 166 5.12 -7.49 -6.91
C ASP A 166 5.89 -6.24 -7.35
N VAL A 167 7.21 -6.23 -7.13
CA VAL A 167 8.08 -5.12 -7.50
C VAL A 167 9.03 -5.60 -8.58
N ASN A 168 8.80 -5.15 -9.82
CA ASN A 168 9.72 -5.37 -10.92
C ASN A 168 10.81 -4.29 -10.89
N GLY A 169 11.77 -4.46 -9.98
CA GLY A 169 12.84 -3.51 -9.74
C GLY A 169 13.50 -3.70 -8.39
N VAL A 170 14.07 -2.63 -7.84
CA VAL A 170 14.74 -2.62 -6.53
C VAL A 170 13.82 -2.00 -5.49
N ILE A 171 13.68 -2.67 -4.34
CA ILE A 171 13.05 -2.09 -3.16
C ILE A 171 14.13 -1.44 -2.31
N ASN A 172 14.11 -0.11 -2.23
CA ASN A 172 14.98 0.65 -1.33
C ASN A 172 14.22 0.98 -0.02
N VAL A 173 14.57 0.31 1.08
CA VAL A 173 13.93 0.52 2.39
C VAL A 173 14.86 1.32 3.29
N THR A 174 14.68 2.64 3.34
CA THR A 174 15.44 3.54 4.21
C THR A 174 14.50 4.28 5.15
N ASN A 175 14.84 4.33 6.43
CA ASN A 175 14.23 5.27 7.38
C ASN A 175 15.30 6.30 7.70
N GLY A 176 15.06 7.58 7.43
CA GLY A 176 16.04 8.68 7.58
C GLY A 176 16.44 9.01 9.03
N GLY A 177 16.32 8.05 9.95
CA GLY A 177 16.59 8.18 11.37
C GLY A 177 17.89 7.53 11.83
N THR A 178 18.17 7.71 13.12
CA THR A 178 19.35 7.21 13.83
C THR A 178 19.45 5.69 13.81
N TYR A 179 20.66 5.17 13.61
CA TYR A 179 21.01 3.76 13.68
C TYR A 179 20.99 3.27 15.16
N SER A 180 20.04 2.39 15.52
CA SER A 180 19.89 1.84 16.88
C SER A 180 19.58 0.35 16.83
N VAL A 181 20.02 -0.46 17.81
CA VAL A 181 19.75 -1.92 17.92
C VAL A 181 18.28 -2.28 17.66
N PRO A 182 17.96 -3.50 17.15
CA PRO A 182 16.58 -3.95 17.16
C PRO A 182 16.05 -3.77 18.57
N SER A 183 14.81 -3.30 18.66
CA SER A 183 14.15 -3.02 19.92
C SER A 183 12.78 -3.66 19.89
N PHE A 184 12.10 -3.68 21.02
CA PHE A 184 10.73 -4.15 21.18
C PHE A 184 9.87 -3.07 21.83
N THR A 185 10.32 -1.81 21.80
CA THR A 185 9.57 -0.67 22.35
C THR A 185 8.21 -0.47 21.67
N ASN A 186 8.10 -0.84 20.38
CA ASN A 186 6.87 -0.84 19.59
C ASN A 186 6.64 -2.22 18.96
N ASN A 187 5.43 -2.48 18.45
CA ASN A 187 5.09 -3.74 17.76
C ASN A 187 6.00 -4.06 16.55
N TYR A 188 6.60 -3.03 15.94
CA TYR A 188 7.48 -3.15 14.78
C TYR A 188 8.97 -3.01 15.15
N GLY A 189 9.28 -2.92 16.44
CA GLY A 189 10.63 -2.78 16.94
C GLY A 189 11.21 -1.36 16.90
N GLY A 190 12.53 -1.28 16.71
CA GLY A 190 13.33 -0.06 16.83
C GLY A 190 13.71 0.56 15.50
N THR A 191 14.39 1.71 15.53
CA THR A 191 14.73 2.49 14.32
C THR A 191 15.63 1.73 13.32
N GLY A 192 16.38 0.71 13.74
CA GLY A 192 17.22 -0.07 12.83
C GLY A 192 16.49 -1.18 12.06
N ASP A 193 15.28 -1.57 12.46
CA ASP A 193 14.44 -2.52 11.74
C ASP A 193 13.97 -1.90 10.40
N ARG A 194 14.00 -2.68 9.31
CA ARG A 194 13.66 -2.20 7.96
C ARG A 194 12.45 -2.94 7.40
N ILE A 195 12.47 -4.26 7.48
CA ILE A 195 11.39 -5.13 7.01
C ILE A 195 10.91 -5.94 8.20
N ILE A 196 9.63 -5.81 8.53
CA ILE A 196 8.97 -6.59 9.58
C ILE A 196 8.18 -7.70 8.92
N LEU A 197 8.58 -8.94 9.21
CA LEU A 197 7.94 -10.15 8.70
C LEU A 197 6.81 -10.59 9.64
N ASN A 198 6.99 -10.39 10.95
CA ASN A 198 5.96 -10.56 11.95
C ASN A 198 6.19 -9.60 13.11
N SER A 199 5.15 -8.86 13.50
CA SER A 199 5.23 -7.89 14.60
C SER A 199 5.45 -8.59 15.94
N GLY A 200 6.24 -7.96 16.79
CA GLY A 200 6.37 -8.34 18.20
C GLY A 200 5.24 -7.74 19.05
N THR A 201 5.41 -7.85 20.37
CA THR A 201 4.56 -7.22 21.37
C THR A 201 5.35 -6.12 22.05
N ALA A 202 4.89 -4.87 21.93
CA ALA A 202 5.54 -3.73 22.58
C ALA A 202 5.82 -4.01 24.07
N GLY A 203 7.07 -3.86 24.48
CA GLY A 203 7.53 -4.07 25.86
C GLY A 203 7.76 -5.53 26.28
N SER A 204 7.55 -6.54 25.42
CA SER A 204 7.75 -7.95 25.80
C SER A 204 8.45 -8.82 24.76
N VAL A 205 8.15 -8.66 23.46
CA VAL A 205 8.59 -9.59 22.42
C VAL A 205 9.15 -8.82 21.23
N TYR A 206 10.38 -9.17 20.82
CA TYR A 206 11.01 -8.61 19.62
C TYR A 206 10.28 -9.05 18.34
N PRO A 207 10.24 -8.21 17.29
CA PRO A 207 9.70 -8.62 16.00
C PRO A 207 10.60 -9.64 15.28
N TYR A 208 10.00 -10.32 14.31
CA TYR A 208 10.73 -11.06 13.27
C TYR A 208 11.05 -10.07 12.16
N SER A 209 12.30 -9.65 12.06
CA SER A 209 12.68 -8.55 11.19
C SER A 209 14.08 -8.66 10.61
N LEU A 210 14.29 -7.89 9.54
CA LEU A 210 15.58 -7.65 8.91
C LEU A 210 15.86 -6.16 8.92
N GLY A 211 17.11 -5.77 9.10
CA GLY A 211 17.46 -4.36 9.16
C GLY A 211 18.94 -4.05 9.05
N ILE A 212 19.29 -2.79 9.27
CA ILE A 212 20.68 -2.32 9.23
C ILE A 212 20.89 -1.17 10.20
N SER A 213 22.04 -1.16 10.86
CA SER A 213 22.48 -0.06 11.71
C SER A 213 23.98 -0.07 11.89
N ASN A 214 24.57 1.13 11.90
CA ASN A 214 26.00 1.34 12.11
C ASN A 214 26.85 0.37 11.27
N LEU A 215 26.48 0.20 9.99
CA LEU A 215 27.14 -0.69 9.01
C LEU A 215 26.98 -2.20 9.25
N THR A 216 26.10 -2.61 10.15
CA THR A 216 25.84 -4.03 10.45
C THR A 216 24.46 -4.45 9.94
N LEU A 217 24.40 -5.51 9.14
CA LEU A 217 23.16 -6.16 8.72
C LEU A 217 22.59 -6.99 9.87
N TRP A 218 21.28 -6.89 10.09
CA TRP A 218 20.60 -7.51 11.22
C TRP A 218 19.48 -8.44 10.82
N TYR A 219 19.31 -9.42 11.69
CA TYR A 219 18.25 -10.39 11.72
C TYR A 219 17.76 -10.43 13.17
N SER A 220 16.48 -10.19 13.42
CA SER A 220 15.89 -10.24 14.77
C SER A 220 14.80 -11.29 14.83
N VAL A 221 14.80 -12.06 15.92
CA VAL A 221 13.72 -12.97 16.35
C VAL A 221 13.64 -12.93 17.88
N PRO A 222 12.51 -13.30 18.51
CA PRO A 222 12.41 -13.48 19.96
C PRO A 222 13.45 -14.47 20.52
N SER A 223 13.81 -14.36 21.81
CA SER A 223 14.82 -15.24 22.43
C SER A 223 14.48 -16.73 22.46
N SER A 224 13.19 -17.08 22.37
CA SER A 224 12.68 -18.45 22.25
C SER A 224 12.59 -18.94 20.80
N ALA A 225 12.86 -18.08 19.82
CA ALA A 225 12.82 -18.39 18.40
C ALA A 225 14.23 -18.65 17.85
N ILE A 226 14.26 -19.09 16.59
CA ILE A 226 15.47 -19.57 15.92
C ILE A 226 15.60 -18.86 14.58
N HIS A 227 16.82 -18.41 14.25
CA HIS A 227 17.18 -18.09 12.87
C HIS A 227 17.53 -19.40 12.17
N ASN A 228 16.75 -19.81 11.17
CA ASN A 228 16.92 -21.09 10.50
C ASN A 228 17.20 -20.92 9.01
N PHE A 229 18.17 -21.67 8.51
CA PHE A 229 18.65 -21.62 7.13
C PHE A 229 18.49 -23.00 6.49
N TYR A 230 17.85 -23.02 5.33
CA TYR A 230 17.46 -24.24 4.63
C TYR A 230 18.16 -24.36 3.27
N ILE A 231 18.46 -25.60 2.87
CA ILE A 231 18.84 -25.96 1.50
C ILE A 231 17.88 -27.06 1.04
N ASN A 232 17.16 -26.83 -0.05
CA ASN A 232 16.16 -27.76 -0.61
C ASN A 232 15.15 -28.28 0.45
N GLY A 233 14.69 -27.41 1.34
CA GLY A 233 13.74 -27.75 2.42
C GLY A 233 14.36 -28.40 3.67
N ILE A 234 15.67 -28.67 3.70
CA ILE A 234 16.37 -29.25 4.85
C ILE A 234 17.10 -28.16 5.63
N SER A 235 16.90 -28.10 6.96
CA SER A 235 17.62 -27.18 7.85
C SER A 235 19.09 -27.60 7.97
N VAL A 236 20.02 -26.69 7.67
CA VAL A 236 21.47 -26.96 7.68
C VAL A 236 22.23 -26.11 8.72
N PHE A 237 21.60 -25.04 9.21
CA PHE A 237 22.19 -24.11 10.15
C PHE A 237 21.11 -23.35 10.92
N GLN A 238 21.26 -23.29 12.24
CA GLN A 238 20.35 -22.64 13.17
C GLN A 238 21.14 -21.80 14.17
N ILE A 239 20.69 -20.55 14.41
CA ILE A 239 21.16 -19.72 15.53
C ILE A 239 20.00 -19.53 16.49
N GLN A 240 20.22 -19.85 17.76
CA GLN A 240 19.24 -19.73 18.84
C GLN A 240 19.90 -19.11 20.08
N SER A 241 19.13 -18.83 21.13
CA SER A 241 19.65 -18.24 22.36
C SER A 241 20.72 -19.08 23.07
N SER A 242 20.75 -20.41 22.83
CA SER A 242 21.79 -21.31 23.33
C SER A 242 23.00 -21.48 22.41
N GLY A 243 23.04 -20.77 21.28
CA GLY A 243 24.19 -20.74 20.37
C GLY A 243 23.90 -21.31 18.98
N LEU A 244 24.95 -21.87 18.38
CA LEU A 244 24.95 -22.38 17.01
C LEU A 244 24.62 -23.88 16.98
N ASN A 245 23.67 -24.28 16.14
CA ASN A 245 23.40 -25.67 15.79
C ASN A 245 23.56 -25.85 14.27
N SER A 246 24.52 -26.68 13.84
CA SER A 246 24.77 -26.95 12.43
C SER A 246 25.20 -28.40 12.21
N SER A 247 24.80 -28.99 11.08
CA SER A 247 25.13 -30.37 10.74
C SER A 247 26.63 -30.58 10.48
N ASN A 248 27.32 -29.58 9.93
CA ASN A 248 28.75 -29.63 9.64
C ASN A 248 29.38 -28.25 9.83
N ILE A 249 30.49 -28.18 10.57
CA ILE A 249 31.30 -26.97 10.70
C ILE A 249 32.68 -27.27 10.09
N TYR A 250 32.91 -26.79 8.86
CA TYR A 250 34.22 -26.87 8.21
C TYR A 250 35.03 -25.61 8.55
N ASN A 251 36.02 -25.73 9.45
CA ASN A 251 36.95 -24.64 9.74
C ASN A 251 38.35 -24.99 9.20
N SER A 252 38.85 -24.19 8.26
CA SER A 252 40.19 -24.35 7.66
C SER A 252 41.30 -23.71 8.49
N ASN A 253 40.97 -23.08 9.61
CA ASN A 253 41.91 -22.42 10.51
C ASN A 253 41.54 -22.75 11.98
N LEU A 254 41.87 -21.87 12.93
CA LEU A 254 41.61 -22.07 14.36
C LEU A 254 40.12 -21.90 14.71
N LEU A 255 39.52 -22.87 15.40
CA LEU A 255 38.22 -22.73 16.04
C LEU A 255 38.43 -22.28 17.51
N THR A 256 38.27 -20.99 17.77
CA THR A 256 38.41 -20.43 19.13
C THR A 256 37.07 -20.49 19.87
N THR A 257 36.89 -21.49 20.74
CA THR A 257 35.71 -21.59 21.61
C THR A 257 36.12 -22.00 23.01
N SER A 258 35.46 -21.47 24.04
CA SER A 258 35.77 -21.80 25.44
C SER A 258 35.56 -23.29 25.76
N ASN A 259 34.65 -23.96 25.05
CA ASN A 259 34.37 -25.38 25.17
C ASN A 259 34.04 -25.97 23.80
N ILE A 260 34.80 -26.98 23.35
CA ILE A 260 34.41 -27.85 22.23
C ILE A 260 33.92 -29.16 22.85
N ASN A 261 32.61 -29.39 22.81
CA ASN A 261 32.02 -30.66 23.24
C ASN A 261 31.59 -31.45 22.01
N VAL A 262 32.34 -32.49 21.65
CA VAL A 262 32.02 -33.37 20.51
C VAL A 262 31.28 -34.59 21.05
N THR A 263 29.96 -34.61 20.92
CA THR A 263 29.11 -35.74 21.35
C THR A 263 28.36 -36.33 20.15
N GLY A 264 28.38 -37.67 20.01
CA GLY A 264 27.32 -38.37 19.26
C GLY A 264 27.60 -38.87 17.83
N THR A 265 28.80 -39.28 17.45
CA THR A 265 28.97 -40.18 16.27
C THR A 265 30.04 -41.25 16.51
N THR A 266 29.89 -42.40 15.84
CA THR A 266 30.76 -43.59 15.93
C THR A 266 32.19 -43.38 15.43
N SER A 267 32.59 -42.16 15.07
CA SER A 267 33.91 -41.82 14.50
C SER A 267 34.29 -40.35 14.78
N ALA A 268 34.16 -39.87 16.01
CA ALA A 268 34.64 -38.55 16.40
C ALA A 268 36.17 -38.54 16.58
N SER A 269 36.93 -38.62 15.49
CA SER A 269 38.39 -38.39 15.53
C SER A 269 38.67 -36.89 15.48
N ILE A 270 39.38 -36.35 16.48
CA ILE A 270 40.00 -35.01 16.37
C ILE A 270 41.27 -35.18 15.51
N ASN A 271 41.17 -34.94 14.20
CA ASN A 271 42.33 -34.94 13.31
C ASN A 271 43.07 -33.59 13.43
N SER A 272 43.99 -33.51 14.38
CA SER A 272 44.85 -32.34 14.57
C SER A 272 46.18 -32.53 13.84
N ALA A 273 46.53 -31.59 12.96
CA ALA A 273 47.88 -31.54 12.36
C ALA A 273 48.97 -31.20 13.40
N GLY A 274 48.59 -30.70 14.58
CA GLY A 274 49.47 -30.41 15.73
C GLY A 274 49.16 -31.27 16.96
N GLY A 275 49.84 -31.01 18.08
CA GLY A 275 49.62 -31.74 19.33
C GLY A 275 48.23 -31.50 19.94
N ILE A 276 47.65 -32.53 20.54
CA ILE A 276 46.42 -32.43 21.36
C ILE A 276 46.85 -32.30 22.82
N THR A 277 46.59 -31.14 23.43
CA THR A 277 46.84 -30.91 24.86
C THR A 277 45.53 -31.00 25.62
N ALA A 278 45.38 -32.01 26.49
CA ALA A 278 44.18 -32.19 27.31
C ALA A 278 44.52 -32.72 28.71
N THR A 279 43.88 -32.19 29.74
CA THR A 279 43.92 -32.73 31.10
C THR A 279 42.92 -33.89 31.19
N GLY A 280 43.40 -35.13 31.16
CA GLY A 280 42.54 -36.32 31.26
C GLY A 280 42.07 -36.90 29.92
N LEU A 281 42.94 -36.89 28.89
CA LEU A 281 42.68 -37.58 27.62
C LEU A 281 42.49 -39.09 27.86
N LEU A 282 41.27 -39.58 27.72
CA LEU A 282 40.95 -41.00 27.76
C LEU A 282 41.08 -41.59 26.35
N LEU A 283 42.06 -42.47 26.15
CA LEU A 283 42.28 -43.20 24.90
C LEU A 283 41.66 -44.60 25.02
N GLY A 284 40.82 -44.99 24.06
CA GLY A 284 40.26 -46.33 23.99
C GLY A 284 41.30 -47.38 23.58
N ALA A 285 40.99 -48.67 23.79
CA ALA A 285 41.90 -49.77 23.45
C ALA A 285 42.33 -49.80 21.97
N ASN A 286 41.51 -49.27 21.07
CA ASN A 286 41.79 -49.19 19.63
C ASN A 286 42.58 -47.92 19.23
N ASP A 287 42.64 -46.90 20.10
CA ASP A 287 43.32 -45.63 19.80
C ASP A 287 44.83 -45.74 20.03
N ILE A 288 45.27 -46.66 20.91
CA ILE A 288 46.65 -46.81 21.38
C ILE A 288 47.60 -47.33 20.28
N GLY A 289 47.10 -48.12 19.32
CA GLY A 289 47.95 -48.76 18.29
C GLY A 289 48.67 -47.79 17.33
N THR A 290 48.19 -46.55 17.23
CA THR A 290 48.76 -45.51 16.36
C THR A 290 49.44 -44.36 17.11
N VAL A 291 49.35 -44.30 18.45
CA VAL A 291 49.98 -43.25 19.25
C VAL A 291 51.48 -43.50 19.31
N ARG A 292 52.27 -42.55 18.80
CA ARG A 292 53.74 -42.53 18.91
C ARG A 292 54.18 -41.36 19.80
N ASN A 293 55.36 -41.48 20.44
CA ASN A 293 56.02 -40.40 21.17
C ASN A 293 55.24 -39.85 22.40
N ILE A 294 54.78 -40.74 23.28
CA ILE A 294 54.22 -40.32 24.58
C ILE A 294 55.35 -39.74 25.44
N VAL A 295 55.29 -38.44 25.74
CA VAL A 295 56.20 -37.76 26.67
C VAL A 295 55.40 -37.41 27.93
N SER A 296 55.77 -38.01 29.06
CA SER A 296 55.20 -37.68 30.37
C SER A 296 56.27 -37.06 31.26
N THR A 297 55.97 -35.93 31.88
CA THR A 297 56.81 -35.34 32.95
C THR A 297 56.41 -35.84 34.33
N GLY A 298 55.45 -36.78 34.42
CA GLY A 298 54.97 -37.43 35.64
C GLY A 298 54.84 -38.95 35.50
N GLN A 299 54.31 -39.62 36.53
CA GLN A 299 54.17 -41.08 36.55
C GLN A 299 53.21 -41.55 35.45
N ILE A 300 53.64 -42.53 34.65
CA ILE A 300 52.78 -43.28 33.75
C ILE A 300 52.30 -44.53 34.49
N SER A 301 51.01 -44.58 34.82
CA SER A 301 50.39 -45.74 35.47
C SER A 301 49.57 -46.51 34.45
N THR A 302 49.90 -47.79 34.25
CA THR A 302 49.16 -48.71 33.38
C THR A 302 48.52 -49.82 34.22
N THR A 303 47.36 -50.31 33.81
CA THR A 303 46.68 -51.46 34.46
C THR A 303 47.24 -52.81 34.00
N SER A 304 48.28 -52.80 33.16
CA SER A 304 48.94 -53.97 32.55
C SER A 304 50.38 -53.65 32.16
N ASN A 305 51.14 -54.66 31.74
CA ASN A 305 52.55 -54.51 31.35
C ASN A 305 52.72 -53.51 30.19
N ILE A 306 53.73 -52.66 30.29
CA ILE A 306 54.22 -51.85 29.16
C ILE A 306 55.18 -52.73 28.36
N SER A 307 54.80 -53.10 27.14
CA SER A 307 55.70 -53.79 26.21
C SER A 307 56.43 -52.75 25.36
N ALA A 308 57.71 -52.54 25.61
CA ALA A 308 58.53 -51.56 24.89
C ALA A 308 59.85 -52.19 24.45
N THR A 309 60.11 -52.17 23.13
CA THR A 309 61.41 -52.53 22.56
C THR A 309 62.30 -51.29 22.61
N GLY A 310 63.45 -51.38 23.29
CA GLY A 310 64.40 -50.26 23.42
C GLY A 310 64.07 -49.25 24.53
N LEU A 311 63.35 -49.66 25.58
CA LEU A 311 63.12 -48.82 26.76
C LEU A 311 64.44 -48.57 27.50
N LEU A 312 64.90 -47.32 27.50
CA LEU A 312 66.01 -46.87 28.34
C LEU A 312 65.43 -46.35 29.66
N LEU A 313 65.58 -47.14 30.72
CA LEU A 313 65.30 -46.72 32.09
C LEU A 313 66.55 -45.98 32.60
N GLY A 314 66.41 -44.68 32.84
CA GLY A 314 67.44 -43.84 33.48
C GLY A 314 67.23 -43.77 34.98
#